data_AF-A0A960FGB3-F1
#
_entry.id   AF-A0A960FGB3-F1
#
_cell.length_a   1.000
_cell.length_b   1.000
_cell.length_c   1.000
_cell.angle_alpha   90.00
_cell.angle_beta   90.00
_cell.angle_gamma   90.00
#
_symmetry.space_group_name_H-M   'P 1'
#
loop_
_entity.id
_entity.type
_entity.pdbx_description
1 polymer ?
#
loop_
_entity_poly.entity_id
_entity_poly.type
_entity_poly.pdbx_seq_one_letter_code
_entity_poly.pdbx_strand_id
1 'polypeptide(L)'
;MTIDFNSNADIIGRADINDIDAILAMPGTDPAEIEHVVKDNADAIFTWDYSLARPALRKLYEKAKTGQWNGTTDLPWHTDVDVERTVALDQAVLGTGFDQSVYVGTAVEKWGEKEWLEFGIESRNWTLSQFLHGEQGALLCTAKITETVPWYDAKLYASTQVVDEARHVEVFARYLEEKLGGGYHINAHLRALLDDIINDSRWDMTYLGMQVMVEGLALAAFGFLHQTTGEPLLKQLLRYVMSDE
;
A
#
# COMPACT_ATOMS: atom_id res chain seq x y z
N MET A 1 -38.22 -0.31 -1.02
CA MET A 1 -37.02 -1.06 -0.61
C MET A 1 -36.46 -0.28 0.56
N THR A 2 -36.70 -0.73 1.79
CA THR A 2 -36.08 -0.16 3.00
C THR A 2 -34.64 -0.65 3.00
N ILE A 3 -33.70 0.30 2.96
CA ILE A 3 -32.28 -0.01 3.16
C ILE A 3 -32.10 -0.01 4.67
N ASP A 4 -32.00 -1.20 5.27
CA ASP A 4 -31.57 -1.32 6.66
C ASP A 4 -30.05 -1.14 6.68
N PHE A 5 -29.59 -0.05 7.28
CA PHE A 5 -28.18 0.19 7.48
C PHE A 5 -27.70 -0.60 8.69
N ASN A 6 -26.63 -1.39 8.51
CA ASN A 6 -25.91 -2.00 9.62
C ASN A 6 -25.43 -0.90 10.58
N SER A 7 -25.36 -1.22 11.88
CA SER A 7 -24.85 -0.26 12.86
C SER A 7 -23.34 -0.11 12.72
N ASN A 8 -22.77 0.98 13.26
CA ASN A 8 -21.31 1.12 13.33
C ASN A 8 -20.67 -0.05 14.08
N ALA A 9 -21.33 -0.59 15.11
CA ALA A 9 -20.83 -1.73 15.86
C ALA A 9 -20.71 -2.98 14.97
N ASP A 10 -21.64 -3.16 14.03
CA ASP A 10 -21.63 -4.28 13.09
C ASP A 10 -20.59 -4.09 11.97
N ILE A 11 -20.32 -2.84 11.56
CA ILE A 11 -19.43 -2.53 10.44
C ILE A 11 -17.97 -2.39 10.88
N ILE A 12 -17.72 -1.67 11.97
CA ILE A 12 -16.37 -1.28 12.40
C ILE A 12 -16.04 -1.75 13.82
N GLY A 13 -16.88 -2.60 14.42
CA GLY A 13 -16.65 -3.16 15.76
C GLY A 13 -16.79 -2.17 16.92
N ARG A 14 -17.28 -0.94 16.66
CA ARG A 14 -17.40 0.13 17.67
C ARG A 14 -18.60 1.05 17.39
N ALA A 15 -19.15 1.65 18.44
CA ALA A 15 -20.39 2.43 18.34
C ALA A 15 -20.20 3.80 17.66
N ASP A 16 -19.08 4.47 17.93
CA ASP A 16 -18.74 5.78 17.35
C ASP A 16 -17.51 5.66 16.44
N ILE A 17 -17.59 6.32 15.29
CA ILE A 17 -16.53 6.40 14.28
C ILE A 17 -15.30 7.14 14.86
N ASN A 18 -15.51 8.10 15.75
CA ASN A 18 -14.46 8.92 16.34
C ASN A 18 -14.09 8.51 17.77
N ASP A 19 -14.38 7.26 18.17
CA ASP A 19 -13.92 6.71 19.44
C ASP A 19 -12.40 6.49 19.39
N ILE A 20 -11.64 7.49 19.85
CA ILE A 20 -10.17 7.51 19.84
C ILE A 20 -9.60 6.39 20.72
N ASP A 21 -10.22 6.16 21.89
CA ASP A 21 -9.75 5.13 22.82
C ASP A 21 -9.87 3.75 22.18
N ALA A 22 -10.99 3.47 21.49
CA ALA A 22 -11.16 2.23 20.75
C ALA A 22 -10.18 2.07 19.57
N ILE A 23 -9.87 3.16 18.84
CA ILE A 23 -8.87 3.13 17.74
C ILE A 23 -7.51 2.77 18.30
N LEU A 24 -7.08 3.46 19.36
CA LEU A 24 -5.76 3.28 19.96
C LEU A 24 -5.64 1.97 20.73
N ALA A 25 -6.75 1.39 21.19
CA ALA A 25 -6.78 0.10 21.87
C ALA A 25 -6.65 -1.09 20.91
N MET A 26 -6.67 -0.88 19.59
CA MET A 26 -6.50 -1.95 18.62
C MET A 26 -5.11 -2.59 18.82
N PRO A 27 -5.04 -3.89 19.12
CA PRO A 27 -3.76 -4.54 19.38
C PRO A 27 -2.89 -4.49 18.12
N GLY A 28 -1.59 -4.29 18.33
CA GLY A 28 -0.60 -4.46 17.26
C GLY A 28 -0.64 -5.88 16.70
N THR A 29 -0.12 -6.04 15.49
CA THR A 29 0.03 -7.36 14.87
C THR A 29 1.15 -8.13 15.56
N ASP A 30 1.07 -9.45 15.58
CA ASP A 30 2.10 -10.30 16.18
C ASP A 30 3.39 -10.18 15.34
N PRO A 31 4.51 -9.67 15.90
CA PRO A 31 5.76 -9.53 15.16
C PRO A 31 6.36 -10.85 14.69
N ALA A 32 5.91 -11.98 15.25
CA ALA A 32 6.32 -13.32 14.85
C ALA A 32 5.33 -13.99 13.87
N GLU A 33 4.24 -13.32 13.47
CA GLU A 33 3.32 -13.83 12.45
C GLU A 33 4.03 -13.88 11.10
N ILE A 34 4.23 -15.10 10.58
CA ILE A 34 4.83 -15.33 9.25
C ILE A 34 3.73 -15.47 8.19
N GLU A 35 2.57 -16.00 8.58
CA GLU A 35 1.44 -16.25 7.69
C GLU A 35 0.17 -15.72 8.34
N HIS A 36 -0.57 -14.90 7.58
CA HIS A 36 -1.89 -14.43 7.96
C HIS A 36 -2.95 -15.00 7.00
N VAL A 37 -3.90 -15.76 7.53
CA VAL A 37 -4.93 -16.42 6.72
C VAL A 37 -6.22 -15.60 6.78
N VAL A 38 -6.64 -15.10 5.62
CA VAL A 38 -7.94 -14.45 5.42
C VAL A 38 -8.81 -15.35 4.55
N LYS A 39 -10.10 -15.46 4.91
CA LYS A 39 -11.01 -16.29 4.14
C LYS A 39 -11.51 -15.54 2.91
N ASP A 40 -11.31 -16.12 1.74
CA ASP A 40 -11.97 -15.65 0.52
C ASP A 40 -13.38 -16.26 0.43
N ASN A 41 -14.42 -15.43 0.57
CA ASN A 41 -15.82 -15.85 0.53
C ASN A 41 -16.45 -15.70 -0.86
N ALA A 42 -15.66 -15.69 -1.94
CA ALA A 42 -16.16 -15.56 -3.30
C ALA A 42 -16.08 -16.87 -4.10
N ASP A 43 -17.02 -17.05 -5.04
CA ASP A 43 -16.99 -18.15 -6.00
C ASP A 43 -16.06 -17.82 -7.17
N ALA A 44 -15.35 -18.83 -7.67
CA ALA A 44 -14.61 -18.74 -8.91
C ALA A 44 -15.55 -18.65 -10.12
N ILE A 45 -15.44 -17.59 -10.93
CA ILE A 45 -16.32 -17.38 -12.09
C ILE A 45 -15.58 -17.64 -13.40
N PHE A 46 -15.99 -18.68 -14.11
CA PHE A 46 -15.59 -18.93 -15.49
C PHE A 46 -16.50 -18.20 -16.48
N THR A 47 -15.90 -17.43 -17.40
CA THR A 47 -16.62 -16.71 -18.46
C THR A 47 -16.23 -17.29 -19.82
N TRP A 48 -17.21 -17.88 -20.52
CA TRP A 48 -17.04 -18.46 -21.86
C TRP A 48 -17.42 -17.48 -22.98
N ASP A 49 -17.95 -16.31 -22.61
CA ASP A 49 -18.17 -15.21 -23.54
C ASP A 49 -16.87 -14.41 -23.71
N TYR A 50 -16.16 -14.73 -24.80
CA TYR A 50 -14.93 -14.04 -25.21
C TYR A 50 -15.22 -12.79 -26.06
N SER A 51 -16.49 -12.34 -26.11
CA SER A 51 -16.81 -11.09 -26.75
C SER A 51 -16.16 -9.93 -26.00
N LEU A 52 -15.52 -9.06 -26.77
CA LEU A 52 -14.75 -7.94 -26.29
C LEU A 52 -15.64 -6.71 -26.07
N ALA A 53 -16.62 -6.85 -25.19
CA ALA A 53 -17.72 -5.90 -25.00
C ALA A 53 -17.32 -4.60 -24.27
N ARG A 54 -16.14 -4.53 -23.65
CA ARG A 54 -15.67 -3.40 -22.84
C ARG A 54 -14.42 -2.74 -23.45
N PRO A 55 -14.57 -1.86 -24.46
CA PRO A 55 -13.45 -1.21 -25.14
C PRO A 55 -12.50 -0.42 -24.23
N ALA A 56 -13.00 0.18 -23.15
CA ALA A 56 -12.17 0.94 -22.21
C ALA A 56 -11.17 0.04 -21.47
N LEU A 57 -11.62 -1.11 -20.96
CA LEU A 57 -10.75 -2.07 -20.26
C LEU A 57 -9.70 -2.67 -21.20
N ARG A 58 -10.08 -2.95 -22.45
CA ARG A 58 -9.12 -3.41 -23.47
C ARG A 58 -8.02 -2.39 -23.73
N LYS A 59 -8.36 -1.11 -23.79
CA LYS A 59 -7.36 -0.05 -23.97
C LYS A 59 -6.36 -0.04 -22.81
N LEU A 60 -6.84 -0.23 -21.59
CA LEU A 60 -5.97 -0.34 -20.40
C LEU A 60 -5.11 -1.60 -20.46
N TYR A 61 -5.69 -2.76 -20.80
CA TYR A 61 -4.96 -4.00 -20.98
C TYR A 61 -3.84 -3.90 -22.03
N GLU A 62 -4.13 -3.31 -23.20
CA GLU A 62 -3.10 -3.09 -24.22
C GLU A 62 -2.02 -2.11 -23.75
N LYS A 63 -2.40 -1.04 -23.04
CA LYS A 63 -1.44 -0.10 -22.44
C LYS A 63 -0.52 -0.82 -21.45
N ALA A 64 -1.09 -1.59 -20.52
CA ALA A 64 -0.36 -2.32 -19.48
C ALA A 64 0.66 -3.29 -20.09
N LYS A 65 0.26 -4.09 -21.09
CA LYS A 65 1.19 -5.00 -21.80
C LYS A 65 2.40 -4.29 -22.40
N THR A 66 2.21 -3.09 -22.95
CA THR A 66 3.30 -2.32 -23.56
C THR A 66 4.11 -1.50 -22.55
N GLY A 67 3.55 -1.23 -21.38
CA GLY A 67 4.17 -0.44 -20.31
C GLY A 67 5.02 -1.25 -19.33
N GLN A 68 5.10 -2.57 -19.50
CA GLN A 68 5.82 -3.46 -18.60
C GLN A 68 7.30 -3.08 -18.47
N TRP A 69 7.81 -3.21 -17.25
CA TRP A 69 9.21 -3.01 -16.89
C TRP A 69 9.71 -4.17 -16.02
N ASN A 70 11.03 -4.25 -15.83
CA ASN A 70 11.67 -5.32 -15.08
C ASN A 70 12.31 -4.76 -13.80
N GLY A 71 11.78 -5.18 -12.65
CA GLY A 71 12.25 -4.78 -11.33
C GLY A 71 13.75 -5.01 -11.10
N THR A 72 14.30 -6.07 -11.66
CA THR A 72 15.71 -6.45 -11.50
C THR A 72 16.66 -5.66 -12.41
N THR A 73 16.27 -5.39 -13.67
CA THR A 73 17.19 -4.81 -14.67
C THR A 73 17.00 -3.33 -14.93
N ASP A 74 15.81 -2.78 -14.70
CA ASP A 74 15.48 -1.40 -15.08
C ASP A 74 15.71 -0.41 -13.94
N LEU A 75 15.90 -0.91 -12.72
CA LEU A 75 16.29 -0.13 -11.55
C LEU A 75 17.81 -0.18 -11.28
N PRO A 76 18.44 0.95 -10.93
CA PRO A 76 19.87 1.02 -10.67
C PRO A 76 20.22 0.51 -9.26
N TRP A 77 20.05 -0.79 -9.00
CA TRP A 77 20.32 -1.40 -7.68
C TRP A 77 21.76 -1.24 -7.18
N HIS A 78 22.70 -0.93 -8.07
CA HIS A 78 24.08 -0.61 -7.73
C HIS A 78 24.25 0.75 -7.05
N THR A 79 23.22 1.59 -7.03
CA THR A 79 23.22 2.87 -6.31
C THR A 79 23.43 2.60 -4.81
N ASP A 80 24.44 3.27 -4.25
CA ASP A 80 24.69 3.28 -2.81
C ASP A 80 23.72 4.23 -2.11
N VAL A 81 23.14 3.79 -0.99
CA VAL A 81 22.08 4.51 -0.29
C VAL A 81 22.55 4.84 1.12
N ASP A 82 22.91 6.11 1.32
CA ASP A 82 23.19 6.69 2.64
C ASP A 82 21.86 7.17 3.25
N VAL A 83 21.25 6.30 4.06
CA VAL A 83 19.94 6.53 4.66
C VAL A 83 19.96 7.74 5.60
N GLU A 84 20.98 7.85 6.44
CA GLU A 84 21.13 8.97 7.39
C GLU A 84 21.19 10.31 6.64
N ARG A 85 22.07 10.40 5.62
CA ARG A 85 22.21 11.61 4.83
C ARG A 85 20.92 11.95 4.09
N THR A 86 20.25 10.96 3.53
CA THR A 86 19.00 11.15 2.78
C THR A 86 17.91 11.70 3.69
N VAL A 87 17.70 11.07 4.85
CA VAL A 87 16.70 11.50 5.82
C VAL A 87 17.01 12.89 6.36
N ALA A 88 18.28 13.19 6.67
CA ALA A 88 18.68 14.52 7.13
C ALA A 88 18.39 15.61 6.09
N LEU A 89 18.63 15.33 4.80
CA LEU A 89 18.31 16.26 3.71
C LEU A 89 16.80 16.45 3.55
N ASP A 90 16.02 15.37 3.59
CA ASP A 90 14.57 15.43 3.48
C ASP A 90 13.95 16.20 4.67
N GLN A 91 14.47 16.00 5.90
CA GLN A 91 14.08 16.77 7.09
C GLN A 91 14.43 18.25 6.99
N ALA A 92 15.59 18.60 6.41
CA ALA A 92 15.98 19.99 6.22
C ALA A 92 15.07 20.72 5.23
N VAL A 93 14.52 20.01 4.23
CA VAL A 93 13.59 20.57 3.24
C VAL A 93 12.16 20.69 3.80
N LEU A 94 11.68 19.66 4.50
CA LEU A 94 10.34 19.63 5.07
C LEU A 94 10.21 20.45 6.37
N GLY A 95 11.33 20.71 7.04
CA GLY A 95 11.36 21.15 8.43
C GLY A 95 10.91 20.03 9.37
N THR A 96 11.01 20.26 10.69
CA THR A 96 10.50 19.32 11.70
C THR A 96 8.96 19.25 11.77
N GLY A 97 8.25 19.97 10.88
CA GLY A 97 6.79 19.98 10.76
C GLY A 97 6.03 20.62 11.92
N PHE A 98 6.70 20.92 13.03
CA PHE A 98 6.08 21.34 14.29
C PHE A 98 6.96 22.36 15.02
N ASP A 99 6.31 23.37 15.59
CA ASP A 99 6.94 24.33 16.50
C ASP A 99 7.45 23.57 17.74
N GLN A 100 8.73 23.73 18.10
CA GLN A 100 9.29 23.10 19.31
C GLN A 100 8.49 23.43 20.58
N SER A 101 7.76 24.54 20.61
CA SER A 101 6.86 24.89 21.71
C SER A 101 5.75 23.87 21.95
N VAL A 102 5.34 23.09 20.93
CA VAL A 102 4.29 22.05 21.08
C VAL A 102 4.79 20.81 21.81
N TYR A 103 6.11 20.62 21.91
CA TYR A 103 6.71 19.45 22.55
C TYR A 103 7.00 19.65 24.03
N VAL A 104 6.82 20.87 24.56
CA VAL A 104 7.07 21.18 25.98
C VAL A 104 6.17 20.31 26.87
N GLY A 105 6.76 19.60 27.83
CA GLY A 105 6.05 18.70 28.73
C GLY A 105 5.71 17.32 28.15
N THR A 106 6.17 17.01 26.93
CA THR A 106 5.97 15.69 26.29
C THR A 106 7.21 14.80 26.45
N ALA A 107 7.08 13.51 26.10
CA ALA A 107 8.19 12.56 26.15
C ALA A 107 9.35 12.91 25.19
N VAL A 108 9.07 13.69 24.14
CA VAL A 108 10.05 14.08 23.11
C VAL A 108 10.63 15.48 23.33
N GLU A 109 10.29 16.17 24.42
CA GLU A 109 10.78 17.52 24.74
C GLU A 109 12.32 17.64 24.69
N LYS A 110 13.01 16.55 25.04
CA LYS A 110 14.47 16.50 25.15
C LYS A 110 15.18 15.97 23.90
N TRP A 111 14.44 15.68 22.83
CA TRP A 111 15.03 15.17 21.59
C TRP A 111 15.89 16.24 20.90
N GLY A 112 17.13 15.90 20.60
CA GLY A 112 18.03 16.70 19.77
C GLY A 112 18.06 16.21 18.33
N GLU A 113 18.98 16.75 17.53
CA GLU A 113 19.13 16.39 16.12
C GLU A 113 19.33 14.89 15.89
N LYS A 114 20.04 14.22 16.80
CA LYS A 114 20.30 12.79 16.70
C LYS A 114 19.01 11.96 16.86
N GLU A 115 18.23 12.22 17.89
CA GLU A 115 16.98 11.48 18.14
C GLU A 115 15.95 11.73 17.02
N TRP A 116 15.88 12.97 16.50
CA TRP A 116 15.03 13.29 15.35
C TRP A 116 15.49 12.62 14.05
N LEU A 117 16.80 12.50 13.84
CA LEU A 117 17.35 11.78 12.70
C LEU A 117 17.00 10.29 12.78
N GLU A 118 17.23 9.66 13.94
CA GLU A 118 16.89 8.25 14.18
C GLU A 118 15.39 8.00 13.98
N PHE A 119 14.54 8.87 14.52
CA PHE A 119 13.09 8.80 14.27
C PHE A 119 12.74 8.93 12.78
N GLY A 120 13.42 9.82 12.05
CA GLY A 120 13.21 9.97 10.61
C GLY A 120 13.58 8.72 9.81
N ILE A 121 14.67 8.05 10.20
CA ILE A 121 15.12 6.79 9.59
C ILE A 121 14.07 5.71 9.81
N GLU A 122 13.64 5.52 11.05
CA GLU A 122 12.64 4.48 11.36
C GLU A 122 11.26 4.82 10.79
N SER A 123 10.89 6.11 10.73
CA SER A 123 9.66 6.54 10.07
C SER A 123 9.68 6.25 8.56
N ARG A 124 10.83 6.47 7.88
CA ARG A 124 10.99 6.12 6.47
C ARG A 124 10.90 4.62 6.25
N ASN A 125 11.62 3.83 7.05
CA ASN A 125 11.61 2.38 6.96
C ASN A 125 10.21 1.81 7.24
N TRP A 126 9.55 2.30 8.29
CA TRP A 126 8.17 1.95 8.60
C TRP A 126 7.21 2.28 7.45
N THR A 127 7.31 3.48 6.87
CA THR A 127 6.44 3.90 5.76
C THR A 127 6.60 2.99 4.54
N LEU A 128 7.84 2.71 4.13
CA LEU A 128 8.12 1.82 2.99
C LEU A 128 7.70 0.38 3.27
N SER A 129 7.77 -0.06 4.52
CA SER A 129 7.21 -1.36 4.93
C SER A 129 5.69 -1.40 4.78
N GLN A 130 4.98 -0.33 5.16
CA GLN A 130 3.53 -0.27 4.94
C GLN A 130 3.15 -0.22 3.45
N PHE A 131 3.97 0.41 2.61
CA PHE A 131 3.79 0.33 1.16
C PHE A 131 3.92 -1.11 0.68
N LEU A 132 5.01 -1.81 1.01
CA LEU A 132 5.17 -3.23 0.68
C LEU A 132 3.94 -4.08 1.06
N HIS A 133 3.43 -3.92 2.29
CA HIS A 133 2.25 -4.65 2.75
C HIS A 133 0.98 -4.27 2.00
N GLY A 134 0.84 -2.99 1.65
CA GLY A 134 -0.22 -2.48 0.78
C GLY A 134 -0.20 -3.15 -0.59
N GLU A 135 0.96 -3.20 -1.25
CA GLU A 135 1.13 -3.83 -2.57
C GLU A 135 0.85 -5.33 -2.51
N GLN A 136 1.23 -6.01 -1.42
CA GLN A 136 0.87 -7.41 -1.24
C GLN A 136 -0.65 -7.58 -1.10
N GLY A 137 -1.32 -6.68 -0.39
CA GLY A 137 -2.77 -6.62 -0.33
C GLY A 137 -3.41 -6.41 -1.70
N ALA A 138 -2.87 -5.48 -2.48
CA ALA A 138 -3.31 -5.19 -3.85
C ALA A 138 -3.13 -6.40 -4.77
N LEU A 139 -2.01 -7.12 -4.65
CA LEU A 139 -1.76 -8.37 -5.37
C LEU A 139 -2.86 -9.41 -5.10
N LEU A 140 -3.22 -9.63 -3.84
CA LEU A 140 -4.28 -10.58 -3.49
C LEU A 140 -5.66 -10.11 -3.98
N CYS A 141 -5.96 -8.82 -3.84
CA CYS A 141 -7.24 -8.26 -4.28
C CYS A 141 -7.40 -8.31 -5.80
N THR A 142 -6.36 -8.01 -6.58
CA THR A 142 -6.38 -8.09 -8.05
C THR A 142 -6.47 -9.53 -8.54
N ALA A 143 -5.84 -10.48 -7.84
CA ALA A 143 -6.02 -11.91 -8.10
C ALA A 143 -7.47 -12.34 -7.86
N LYS A 144 -8.05 -11.95 -6.73
CA LYS A 144 -9.47 -12.18 -6.44
C LYS A 144 -10.39 -11.55 -7.48
N ILE A 145 -10.13 -10.31 -7.92
CA ILE A 145 -10.90 -9.67 -9.00
C ILE A 145 -10.80 -10.50 -10.29
N THR A 146 -9.62 -10.97 -10.65
CA THR A 146 -9.40 -11.83 -11.82
C THR A 146 -10.26 -13.10 -11.77
N GLU A 147 -10.38 -13.71 -10.60
CA GLU A 147 -11.18 -14.91 -10.38
C GLU A 147 -12.69 -14.63 -10.38
N THR A 148 -13.12 -13.51 -9.80
CA THR A 148 -14.53 -13.27 -9.42
C THR A 148 -15.29 -12.33 -10.36
N VAL A 149 -14.61 -11.50 -11.16
CA VAL A 149 -15.29 -10.58 -12.09
C VAL A 149 -15.94 -11.37 -13.25
N PRO A 150 -17.19 -11.10 -13.63
CA PRO A 150 -17.90 -11.93 -14.62
C PRO A 150 -17.53 -11.62 -16.08
N TRP A 151 -16.74 -10.59 -16.35
CA TRP A 151 -16.45 -10.11 -17.71
C TRP A 151 -15.04 -10.48 -18.17
N TYR A 152 -14.94 -11.07 -19.36
CA TYR A 152 -13.66 -11.49 -19.94
C TYR A 152 -12.64 -10.34 -20.07
N ASP A 153 -13.04 -9.18 -20.59
CA ASP A 153 -12.16 -8.00 -20.70
C ASP A 153 -11.61 -7.54 -19.33
N ALA A 154 -12.41 -7.66 -18.27
CA ALA A 154 -11.99 -7.29 -16.93
C ALA A 154 -11.00 -8.28 -16.34
N LYS A 155 -11.19 -9.59 -16.59
CA LYS A 155 -10.21 -10.62 -16.20
C LYS A 155 -8.85 -10.39 -16.87
N LEU A 156 -8.84 -10.03 -18.16
CA LEU A 156 -7.60 -9.72 -18.87
C LEU A 156 -6.89 -8.51 -18.24
N TYR A 157 -7.61 -7.42 -17.98
CA TYR A 157 -6.98 -6.25 -17.37
C TYR A 157 -6.53 -6.49 -15.92
N ALA A 158 -7.37 -7.11 -15.08
CA ALA A 158 -6.98 -7.45 -13.71
C ALA A 158 -5.74 -8.37 -13.68
N SER A 159 -5.58 -9.26 -14.66
CA SER A 159 -4.39 -10.11 -14.74
C SER A 159 -3.09 -9.35 -15.01
N THR A 160 -3.13 -8.17 -15.65
CA THR A 160 -1.93 -7.34 -15.77
C THR A 160 -1.60 -6.69 -14.44
N GLN A 161 -2.60 -6.23 -13.69
CA GLN A 161 -2.39 -5.68 -12.36
C GLN A 161 -1.78 -6.71 -11.40
N VAL A 162 -2.20 -7.98 -11.46
CA VAL A 162 -1.55 -9.06 -10.68
C VAL A 162 -0.03 -9.11 -10.93
N VAL A 163 0.41 -8.91 -12.18
CA VAL A 163 1.84 -8.87 -12.50
C VAL A 163 2.49 -7.57 -12.02
N ASP A 164 1.80 -6.44 -12.17
CA ASP A 164 2.28 -5.13 -11.74
C ASP A 164 2.47 -5.13 -10.20
N GLU A 165 1.48 -5.54 -9.41
CA GLU A 165 1.59 -5.63 -7.95
C GLU A 165 2.63 -6.64 -7.48
N ALA A 166 2.79 -7.76 -8.19
CA ALA A 166 3.87 -8.70 -7.87
C ALA A 166 5.25 -8.05 -8.02
N ARG A 167 5.45 -7.19 -9.03
CA ARG A 167 6.69 -6.42 -9.16
C ARG A 167 6.81 -5.35 -8.08
N HIS A 168 5.72 -4.67 -7.72
CA HIS A 168 5.75 -3.67 -6.65
C HIS A 168 6.23 -4.31 -5.34
N VAL A 169 5.66 -5.45 -4.97
CA VAL A 169 6.11 -6.26 -3.83
C VAL A 169 7.58 -6.64 -3.96
N GLU A 170 8.01 -7.15 -5.12
CA GLU A 170 9.41 -7.52 -5.38
C GLU A 170 10.38 -6.36 -5.10
N VAL A 171 10.12 -5.18 -5.69
CA VAL A 171 11.05 -4.05 -5.60
C VAL A 171 11.05 -3.40 -4.23
N PHE A 172 9.90 -3.27 -3.56
CA PHE A 172 9.86 -2.73 -2.21
C PHE A 172 10.52 -3.67 -1.20
N ALA A 173 10.25 -4.97 -1.28
CA ALA A 173 10.90 -5.97 -0.42
C ALA A 173 12.42 -5.95 -0.60
N ARG A 174 12.88 -5.90 -1.85
CA ARG A 174 14.31 -5.83 -2.16
C ARG A 174 14.95 -4.53 -1.65
N TYR A 175 14.27 -3.38 -1.81
CA TYR A 175 14.77 -2.10 -1.32
C TYR A 175 14.91 -2.09 0.21
N LEU A 176 13.90 -2.59 0.92
CA LEU A 176 13.92 -2.72 2.38
C LEU A 176 15.11 -3.59 2.85
N GLU A 177 15.28 -4.77 2.26
CA GLU A 177 16.35 -5.70 2.63
C GLU A 177 17.74 -5.16 2.26
N GLU A 178 17.97 -4.75 1.00
CA GLU A 178 19.30 -4.39 0.52
C GLU A 178 19.76 -2.99 0.95
N LYS A 179 18.83 -2.05 1.17
CA LYS A 179 19.15 -0.64 1.40
C LYS A 179 18.79 -0.14 2.80
N LEU A 180 17.77 -0.71 3.45
CA LEU A 180 17.31 -0.27 4.77
C LEU A 180 17.57 -1.28 5.90
N GLY A 181 18.11 -2.46 5.59
CA GLY A 181 18.47 -3.47 6.58
C GLY A 181 17.28 -4.25 7.14
N GLY A 182 16.16 -4.26 6.43
CA GLY A 182 14.94 -4.98 6.79
C GLY A 182 13.71 -4.08 6.82
N GLY A 183 12.59 -4.61 7.31
CA GLY A 183 11.31 -3.90 7.37
C GLY A 183 10.51 -4.16 8.63
N TYR A 184 9.38 -3.48 8.73
CA TYR A 184 8.43 -3.54 9.83
C TYR A 184 7.22 -4.42 9.51
N HIS A 185 6.54 -4.89 10.56
CA HIS A 185 5.27 -5.59 10.44
C HIS A 185 4.16 -4.65 9.91
N ILE A 186 3.13 -5.25 9.33
CA ILE A 186 1.95 -4.53 8.84
C ILE A 186 1.22 -3.84 10.01
N ASN A 187 0.84 -2.59 9.80
CA ASN A 187 0.02 -1.83 10.73
C ASN A 187 -1.35 -2.52 10.93
N ALA A 188 -1.84 -2.56 12.16
CA ALA A 188 -3.10 -3.23 12.50
C ALA A 188 -4.32 -2.69 11.72
N HIS A 189 -4.37 -1.38 11.44
CA HIS A 189 -5.47 -0.78 10.67
C HIS A 189 -5.37 -1.09 9.18
N LEU A 190 -4.17 -1.09 8.61
CA LEU A 190 -3.97 -1.51 7.23
C LEU A 190 -4.36 -2.99 7.06
N ARG A 191 -3.92 -3.86 7.98
CA ARG A 191 -4.30 -5.27 7.99
C ARG A 191 -5.82 -5.44 8.04
N ALA A 192 -6.50 -4.80 8.99
CA ALA A 192 -7.96 -4.90 9.07
C ALA A 192 -8.67 -4.41 7.81
N LEU A 193 -8.20 -3.32 7.19
CA LEU A 193 -8.76 -2.86 5.93
C LEU A 193 -8.60 -3.91 4.82
N LEU A 194 -7.42 -4.51 4.68
CA LEU A 194 -7.18 -5.57 3.70
C LEU A 194 -8.02 -6.82 4.00
N ASP A 195 -8.11 -7.20 5.28
CA ASP A 195 -8.92 -8.34 5.74
C ASP A 195 -10.39 -8.13 5.37
N ASP A 196 -10.95 -6.94 5.57
CA ASP A 196 -12.34 -6.61 5.22
C ASP A 196 -12.57 -6.68 3.70
N ILE A 197 -11.65 -6.15 2.89
CA ILE A 197 -11.73 -6.17 1.43
C ILE A 197 -11.70 -7.61 0.89
N ILE A 198 -10.81 -8.45 1.42
CA ILE A 198 -10.68 -9.85 1.02
C ILE A 198 -11.83 -10.71 1.54
N ASN A 199 -12.35 -10.45 2.75
CA ASN A 199 -13.46 -11.23 3.29
C ASN A 199 -14.79 -10.98 2.55
N ASP A 200 -15.01 -9.81 1.94
CA ASP A 200 -16.26 -9.52 1.23
C ASP A 200 -16.42 -10.45 0.00
N SER A 201 -17.57 -11.09 -0.13
CA SER A 201 -17.85 -12.03 -1.22
C SER A 201 -18.05 -11.35 -2.59
N ARG A 202 -18.26 -10.03 -2.62
CA ARG A 202 -18.67 -9.32 -3.83
C ARG A 202 -17.45 -8.69 -4.51
N TRP A 203 -17.22 -9.06 -5.77
CA TRP A 203 -16.10 -8.56 -6.57
C TRP A 203 -16.08 -7.02 -6.70
N ASP A 204 -17.26 -6.38 -6.71
CA ASP A 204 -17.39 -4.92 -6.85
C ASP A 204 -17.00 -4.17 -5.58
N MET A 205 -17.18 -4.79 -4.41
CA MET A 205 -16.64 -4.28 -3.15
C MET A 205 -15.13 -4.44 -3.06
N THR A 206 -14.58 -5.56 -3.50
CA THR A 206 -13.12 -5.74 -3.60
C THR A 206 -12.52 -4.67 -4.52
N TYR A 207 -13.15 -4.43 -5.67
CA TYR A 207 -12.74 -3.37 -6.61
C TYR A 207 -12.84 -1.98 -5.96
N LEU A 208 -13.97 -1.63 -5.32
CA LEU A 208 -14.13 -0.34 -4.66
C LEU A 208 -13.09 -0.13 -3.56
N GLY A 209 -12.88 -1.13 -2.70
CA GLY A 209 -11.96 -1.06 -1.58
C GLY A 209 -10.51 -0.93 -2.03
N MET A 210 -10.05 -1.83 -2.91
CA MET A 210 -8.67 -1.80 -3.36
C MET A 210 -8.41 -0.71 -4.40
N GLN A 211 -9.11 -0.75 -5.52
CA GLN A 211 -8.78 0.00 -6.74
C GLN A 211 -9.19 1.47 -6.69
N VAL A 212 -10.13 1.83 -5.80
CA VAL A 212 -10.59 3.21 -5.67
C VAL A 212 -10.11 3.83 -4.37
N MET A 213 -10.24 3.13 -3.25
CA MET A 213 -9.88 3.69 -1.94
C MET A 213 -8.41 3.51 -1.60
N VAL A 214 -7.89 2.27 -1.63
CA VAL A 214 -6.50 1.99 -1.22
C VAL A 214 -5.50 2.53 -2.24
N GLU A 215 -5.63 2.17 -3.51
CA GLU A 215 -4.75 2.68 -4.59
C GLU A 215 -4.79 4.21 -4.69
N GLY A 216 -5.97 4.82 -4.55
CA GLY A 216 -6.10 6.28 -4.57
C GLY A 216 -5.32 6.98 -3.44
N LEU A 217 -5.29 6.38 -2.24
CA LEU A 217 -4.48 6.85 -1.12
C LEU A 217 -2.99 6.55 -1.33
N ALA A 218 -2.67 5.37 -1.85
CA ALA A 218 -1.31 4.94 -2.14
C ALA A 218 -0.65 5.87 -3.17
N LEU A 219 -1.32 6.17 -4.29
CA LEU A 219 -0.81 7.08 -5.32
C LEU A 219 -0.50 8.47 -4.77
N ALA A 220 -1.32 8.99 -3.87
CA ALA A 220 -1.06 10.26 -3.18
C ALA A 220 0.18 10.16 -2.28
N ALA A 221 0.32 9.07 -1.52
CA ALA A 221 1.45 8.82 -0.63
C ALA A 221 2.77 8.62 -1.40
N PHE A 222 2.76 7.81 -2.47
CA PHE A 222 3.89 7.64 -3.39
C PHE A 222 4.28 8.95 -4.04
N GLY A 223 3.30 9.72 -4.51
CA GLY A 223 3.53 11.04 -5.10
C GLY A 223 4.19 12.01 -4.13
N PHE A 224 3.74 12.04 -2.88
CA PHE A 224 4.35 12.85 -1.83
C PHE A 224 5.79 12.42 -1.54
N LEU A 225 6.03 11.11 -1.36
CA LEU A 225 7.38 10.60 -1.10
C LEU A 225 8.32 10.84 -2.29
N HIS A 226 7.85 10.64 -3.52
CA HIS A 226 8.62 10.89 -4.74
C HIS A 226 9.02 12.37 -4.89
N GLN A 227 8.15 13.29 -4.49
CA GLN A 227 8.43 14.72 -4.51
C GLN A 227 9.46 15.13 -3.45
N THR A 228 9.39 14.51 -2.27
CA THR A 228 10.19 14.91 -1.10
C THR A 228 11.54 14.20 -1.04
N THR A 229 11.62 12.94 -1.45
CA THR A 229 12.87 12.17 -1.41
C THR A 229 13.92 12.68 -2.39
N GLY A 230 15.13 12.89 -1.88
CA GLY A 230 16.33 13.15 -2.67
C GLY A 230 17.04 11.89 -3.19
N GLU A 231 16.65 10.70 -2.75
CA GLU A 231 17.36 9.44 -3.05
C GLU A 231 17.06 8.93 -4.47
N PRO A 232 18.06 8.84 -5.38
CA PRO A 232 17.83 8.56 -6.79
C PRO A 232 17.16 7.21 -7.09
N LEU A 233 17.54 6.13 -6.40
CA LEU A 233 16.99 4.78 -6.63
C LEU A 233 15.53 4.73 -6.20
N LEU A 234 15.21 5.17 -4.99
CA LEU A 234 13.83 5.23 -4.48
C LEU A 234 12.95 6.13 -5.33
N LYS A 235 13.48 7.27 -5.79
CA LYS A 235 12.75 8.16 -6.70
C LYS A 235 12.42 7.46 -8.01
N GLN A 236 13.37 6.71 -8.58
CA GLN A 236 13.12 5.96 -9.81
C GLN A 236 12.16 4.78 -9.59
N LEU A 237 12.28 4.07 -8.46
CA LEU A 237 11.36 3.01 -8.05
C LEU A 237 9.93 3.53 -7.94
N LEU A 238 9.70 4.59 -7.17
CA LEU A 238 8.38 5.20 -7.01
C LEU A 238 7.81 5.68 -8.34
N ARG A 239 8.65 6.20 -9.24
CA ARG A 239 8.19 6.62 -10.57
C ARG A 239 7.68 5.45 -11.41
N TYR A 240 8.34 4.29 -11.35
CA TYR A 240 7.88 3.10 -12.07
C TYR A 240 6.56 2.59 -11.51
N VAL A 241 6.47 2.43 -10.18
CA VAL A 241 5.22 2.03 -9.49
C VAL A 241 4.09 2.97 -9.88
N MET A 242 4.27 4.29 -9.72
CA MET A 242 3.27 5.30 -10.09
C MET A 242 2.93 5.37 -11.60
N SER A 243 3.71 4.73 -12.47
CA SER A 243 3.40 4.69 -13.91
C SER A 243 2.46 3.53 -14.27
N ASP A 244 2.45 2.49 -13.43
CA ASP A 244 1.56 1.34 -13.52
C ASP A 244 0.16 1.71 -12.95
N GLU A 245 0.11 2.48 -11.85
CA GLU A 245 -1.10 3.12 -11.26
C GLU A 245 -1.78 4.16 -12.19
#